data_AF-A0A7J3L0N6-F1
#
_entry.id   AF-A0A7J3L0N6-F1
#
_cell.length_a   1.000
_cell.length_b   1.000
_cell.length_c   1.000
_cell.angle_alpha   90.00
_cell.angle_beta   90.00
_cell.angle_gamma   90.00
#
_symmetry.space_group_name_H-M   'P 1'
#
loop_
_entity.id
_entity.type
_entity.pdbx_description
1 polymer ?
#
loop_
_entity_poly.entity_id
_entity_poly.type
_entity_poly.pdbx_seq_one_letter_code
_entity_poly.pdbx_strand_id
1 'polypeptide(L)'
;MTEEGAEVKEEVNVSLSKELVELIDENRGELTRAEFIDLCVRSFLKKVNLNPVIEAPEAYKKVEKTSAQPPNGCYKLSWTSAMLTYGVGDTLTSYLAFQAGLHEINPIMILLGNIIAIIFFKIAIFSVLLLISYFFINKKWLYLSVPIITTIVGLISTINNIMQLLQA
;
A
#
# COMPACT_ATOMS: atom_id res chain seq x y z
N MET A 1 39.79 31.67 -8.72
CA MET A 1 39.17 32.22 -7.49
C MET A 1 37.70 32.42 -7.81
N THR A 2 36.88 31.42 -7.51
CA THR A 2 35.43 31.47 -7.66
C THR A 2 34.85 31.87 -6.32
N GLU A 3 34.18 33.01 -6.28
CA GLU A 3 33.45 33.50 -5.12
C GLU A 3 32.27 32.57 -4.84
N GLU A 4 32.36 31.76 -3.79
CA GLU A 4 31.19 31.13 -3.17
C GLU A 4 30.34 32.24 -2.55
N GLY A 5 29.21 32.54 -3.19
CA GLY A 5 28.21 33.45 -2.65
C GLY A 5 27.71 32.93 -1.31
N ALA A 6 28.14 33.56 -0.22
CA ALA A 6 27.63 33.30 1.11
C ALA A 6 26.12 33.60 1.14
N GLU A 7 25.31 32.57 1.30
CA GLU A 7 23.87 32.67 1.49
C GLU A 7 23.59 33.44 2.78
N VAL A 8 23.14 34.68 2.66
CA VAL A 8 22.78 35.53 3.81
C VAL A 8 21.50 34.97 4.41
N LYS A 9 21.62 34.23 5.51
CA LYS A 9 20.46 33.79 6.30
C LYS A 9 19.93 34.96 7.11
N GLU A 10 18.84 35.55 6.64
CA GLU A 10 18.14 36.62 7.36
C GLU A 10 17.35 36.02 8.53
N GLU A 11 17.70 36.37 9.76
CA GLU A 11 16.99 35.91 10.95
C GLU A 11 15.69 36.70 11.12
N VAL A 12 14.56 36.05 10.87
CA VAL A 12 13.23 36.64 11.02
C VAL A 12 12.61 36.19 12.34
N ASN A 13 12.34 37.14 13.24
CA ASN A 13 11.61 36.87 14.48
C ASN A 13 10.10 36.94 14.26
N VAL A 14 9.40 35.84 14.56
CA VAL A 14 7.94 35.73 14.41
C VAL A 14 7.32 35.37 15.76
N SER A 15 6.26 36.07 16.15
CA SER A 15 5.48 35.73 17.33
C SER A 15 4.37 34.73 16.95
N LEU A 16 4.36 33.57 17.60
CA LEU A 16 3.38 32.49 17.38
C LEU A 16 2.66 32.16 18.69
N SER A 17 1.45 31.59 18.58
CA SER A 17 0.75 31.05 19.76
C SER A 17 1.51 29.85 20.32
N LYS A 18 1.40 29.62 21.64
CA LYS A 18 2.06 28.48 22.31
C LYS A 18 1.61 27.15 21.71
N GLU A 19 0.32 26.99 21.45
CA GLU A 19 -0.26 25.79 20.85
C GLU A 19 0.36 25.48 19.48
N LEU A 20 0.62 26.51 18.66
CA LEU A 20 1.23 26.31 17.35
C LEU A 20 2.72 25.92 17.46
N VAL A 21 3.44 26.47 18.44
CA VAL A 21 4.83 26.09 18.70
C VAL A 21 4.93 24.64 19.15
N GLU A 22 4.04 24.21 20.05
CA GLU A 22 3.94 22.81 20.49
C GLU A 22 3.62 21.89 19.31
N LEU A 23 2.63 22.26 18.48
CA LEU A 23 2.28 21.49 17.30
C LEU A 23 3.45 21.36 16.31
N ILE A 24 4.25 22.42 16.12
CA ILE A 24 5.46 22.38 15.30
C ILE A 24 6.47 21.39 15.88
N ASP A 25 6.72 21.44 17.19
CA ASP A 25 7.70 20.56 17.83
C ASP A 25 7.29 19.09 17.81
N GLU A 26 6.00 18.79 17.93
CA GLU A 26 5.47 17.43 17.84
C GLU A 26 5.57 16.84 16.42
N ASN A 27 5.45 17.68 15.38
CA ASN A 27 5.31 17.23 13.99
C ASN A 27 6.58 17.40 13.13
N ARG A 28 7.58 18.17 13.58
CA ARG A 28 8.80 18.45 12.77
C ARG A 28 9.74 17.27 12.60
N GLY A 29 9.65 16.25 13.46
CA GLY A 29 10.59 15.13 13.47
C GLY A 29 12.04 15.61 13.63
N GLU A 30 12.91 15.19 12.71
CA GLU A 30 14.34 15.54 12.72
C GLU A 30 14.66 16.92 12.11
N LEU A 31 13.67 17.62 11.55
CA LEU A 31 13.88 18.93 10.93
C LEU A 31 14.05 20.03 11.98
N THR A 32 14.85 21.04 11.68
CA THR A 32 14.84 22.28 12.47
C THR A 32 13.48 22.97 12.33
N ARG A 33 13.10 23.79 13.32
CA ARG A 33 11.83 24.55 13.25
C ARG A 33 11.73 25.40 11.99
N ALA A 34 12.83 26.04 11.57
CA ALA A 34 12.88 26.85 10.37
C ALA A 34 12.63 26.02 9.09
N GLU A 35 13.28 24.86 8.96
CA GLU A 35 13.08 23.97 7.81
C GLU A 35 11.65 23.43 7.76
N PHE A 36 11.09 23.05 8.90
CA PHE A 36 9.71 22.59 8.97
C PHE A 36 8.71 23.68 8.57
N ILE A 37 8.92 24.92 9.06
CA ILE A 37 8.08 26.06 8.69
C ILE A 37 8.19 26.35 7.18
N ASP A 38 9.40 26.34 6.60
CA ASP A 38 9.60 26.52 5.16
C ASP A 38 8.87 25.43 4.35
N LEU A 39 8.91 24.17 4.82
CA LEU A 39 8.17 23.05 4.22
C LEU A 39 6.67 23.32 4.20
N CYS A 40 6.12 23.75 5.33
CA CYS A 40 4.70 24.07 5.47
C CYS A 40 4.29 25.23 4.55
N VAL A 41 5.09 26.30 4.49
CA VAL A 41 4.82 27.47 3.65
C VAL A 41 4.84 27.08 2.16
N ARG A 42 5.87 26.35 1.71
CA ARG A 42 5.96 25.87 0.32
C ARG A 42 4.79 24.96 -0.05
N SER A 43 4.43 24.04 0.85
CA SER A 43 3.29 23.14 0.65
C SER A 43 1.97 23.89 0.52
N PHE A 44 1.78 24.91 1.36
CA PHE A 44 0.62 25.81 1.29
C PHE A 44 0.59 26.60 -0.02
N LEU A 45 1.70 27.24 -0.41
CA LEU A 45 1.80 28.01 -1.65
C LEU A 45 1.53 27.16 -2.90
N LYS A 46 2.09 25.95 -2.95
CA LYS A 46 1.80 24.96 -4.02
C LYS A 46 0.31 24.63 -4.08
N LYS A 47 -0.34 24.44 -2.94
CA LYS A 47 -1.79 24.15 -2.86
C LYS A 47 -2.65 25.32 -3.35
N VAL A 48 -2.20 26.56 -3.12
CA VAL A 48 -2.88 27.79 -3.56
C VAL A 48 -2.49 28.18 -5.00
N ASN A 49 -1.72 27.34 -5.71
CA ASN A 49 -1.25 27.58 -7.08
C ASN A 49 -0.38 28.84 -7.24
N LEU A 50 0.14 29.36 -6.12
CA LEU A 50 1.17 30.39 -6.07
C LEU A 50 2.50 29.66 -6.19
N ASN A 51 2.97 29.47 -7.42
CA ASN A 51 4.16 28.67 -7.73
C ASN A 51 5.41 29.36 -7.15
N PRO A 52 6.03 28.88 -6.05
CA PRO A 52 7.29 29.44 -5.61
C PRO A 52 8.39 28.85 -6.50
N VAL A 53 9.05 29.69 -7.30
CA VAL A 53 10.11 29.36 -8.28
C VAL A 53 11.42 28.91 -7.59
N ILE A 54 11.38 28.47 -6.33
CA ILE A 54 12.57 28.13 -5.56
C ILE A 54 12.63 26.62 -5.45
N GLU A 55 13.65 25.99 -6.05
CA GLU A 55 13.89 24.55 -5.91
C GLU A 55 14.01 24.17 -4.43
N ALA A 56 13.27 23.15 -3.99
CA ALA A 56 13.30 22.72 -2.60
C ALA A 56 14.66 22.06 -2.26
N PRO A 57 15.28 22.39 -1.11
CA PRO A 57 16.55 21.78 -0.70
C PRO A 57 16.44 20.25 -0.61
N GLU A 58 17.56 19.53 -0.77
CA GLU A 58 17.55 18.05 -0.82
C GLU A 58 17.00 17.37 0.45
N ALA A 59 17.10 18.04 1.61
CA ALA A 59 16.54 17.57 2.87
C ALA A 59 15.01 17.32 2.79
N TYR A 60 14.30 18.10 1.98
CA TYR A 60 12.84 18.03 1.83
C TYR A 60 12.41 16.83 0.99
N LYS A 61 13.22 16.44 -0.03
CA LYS A 61 12.98 15.23 -0.84
C LYS A 61 13.03 13.94 -0.01
N LYS A 62 13.74 13.95 1.13
CA LYS A 62 13.86 12.80 2.04
C LYS A 62 12.61 12.61 2.91
N VAL A 63 11.95 13.71 3.27
CA VAL A 63 10.71 13.68 4.09
C VAL A 63 9.50 13.30 3.23
N GLU A 64 9.41 13.81 2.00
CA GLU A 64 8.32 13.47 1.05
C GLU A 64 8.33 11.97 0.65
N LYS A 65 9.52 11.34 0.59
CA LYS A 65 9.66 9.89 0.37
C LYS A 65 9.24 9.02 1.56
N THR A 66 9.08 9.62 2.74
CA THR A 66 8.75 8.89 3.98
C THR A 66 7.23 8.82 4.21
N SER A 67 6.44 9.67 3.55
CA SER A 67 4.97 9.59 3.57
C SER A 67 4.44 8.64 2.48
N ALA A 68 4.36 7.36 2.82
CA ALA A 68 3.37 6.40 2.31
C ALA A 68 3.16 6.31 0.78
N GLN A 69 4.22 6.23 -0.02
CA GLN A 69 4.07 5.89 -1.43
C GLN A 69 3.96 4.35 -1.57
N PRO A 70 2.83 3.79 -2.05
CA PRO A 70 2.70 2.34 -2.23
C PRO A 70 3.77 1.87 -3.22
N PRO A 71 4.59 0.86 -2.87
CA PRO A 71 5.78 0.56 -3.65
C PRO A 71 5.46 0.05 -5.05
N ASN A 72 6.28 0.51 -5.99
CA ASN A 72 6.84 -0.11 -7.21
C ASN A 72 5.97 -1.18 -7.92
N GLY A 73 5.93 -1.14 -9.26
CA GLY A 73 5.13 -2.02 -10.12
C GLY A 73 5.10 -3.51 -9.75
N CYS A 74 6.19 -4.07 -9.19
CA CYS A 74 6.25 -5.45 -8.71
C CYS A 74 5.16 -5.82 -7.68
N TYR A 75 4.74 -4.90 -6.81
CA TYR A 75 3.68 -5.19 -5.84
C TYR A 75 2.30 -5.20 -6.45
N LYS A 76 2.04 -4.27 -7.37
CA LYS A 76 0.80 -4.28 -8.13
C LYS A 76 0.69 -5.60 -8.92
N LEU A 77 1.80 -6.04 -9.52
CA LEU A 77 1.88 -7.32 -10.21
C LEU A 77 1.64 -8.50 -9.27
N SER A 78 2.25 -8.55 -8.09
CA SER A 78 2.05 -9.66 -7.16
C SER A 78 0.60 -9.74 -6.65
N TRP A 79 -0.04 -8.62 -6.35
CA TRP A 79 -1.47 -8.60 -6.00
C TRP A 79 -2.38 -8.94 -7.16
N THR A 80 -2.02 -8.54 -8.38
CA THR A 80 -2.76 -8.93 -9.59
C THR A 80 -2.70 -10.45 -9.79
N SER A 81 -1.51 -11.05 -9.65
CA SER A 81 -1.34 -12.50 -9.69
C SER A 81 -2.13 -13.21 -8.58
N ALA A 82 -2.13 -12.67 -7.37
CA ALA A 82 -2.92 -13.21 -6.26
C ALA A 82 -4.42 -13.15 -6.55
N MET A 83 -4.92 -12.03 -7.09
CA MET A 83 -6.32 -11.88 -7.47
C MET A 83 -6.71 -12.87 -8.59
N LEU A 84 -5.85 -13.03 -9.59
CA LEU A 84 -6.11 -13.95 -10.71
C LEU A 84 -6.12 -15.41 -10.27
N THR A 85 -5.20 -15.83 -9.40
CA THR A 85 -5.08 -17.23 -8.98
C THR A 85 -6.05 -17.55 -7.84
N TYR A 86 -5.93 -16.88 -6.70
CA TYR A 86 -6.73 -17.17 -5.50
C TYR A 86 -8.16 -16.63 -5.57
N GLY A 87 -8.34 -15.48 -6.22
CA GLY A 87 -9.65 -14.87 -6.41
C GLY A 87 -10.40 -15.56 -7.55
N VAL A 88 -10.03 -15.23 -8.79
CA VAL A 88 -10.77 -15.63 -10.00
C VAL A 88 -10.60 -17.11 -10.31
N GLY A 89 -9.35 -17.59 -10.44
CA GLY A 89 -9.05 -18.95 -10.85
C GLY A 89 -9.65 -20.00 -9.92
N ASP A 90 -9.36 -19.90 -8.63
CA ASP A 90 -9.88 -20.83 -7.63
C ASP A 90 -11.41 -20.81 -7.57
N THR A 91 -12.03 -19.62 -7.52
CA THR A 91 -13.49 -19.50 -7.45
C THR A 91 -14.19 -20.05 -8.70
N LEU A 92 -13.65 -19.73 -9.89
CA LEU A 92 -14.21 -20.21 -11.15
C LEU A 92 -14.09 -21.74 -11.25
N THR A 93 -12.92 -22.29 -10.90
CA THR A 93 -12.70 -23.73 -10.97
C THR A 93 -13.53 -24.50 -9.93
N SER A 94 -13.67 -24.00 -8.70
CA SER A 94 -14.61 -24.56 -7.71
C SER A 94 -16.07 -24.45 -8.18
N TYR A 95 -16.47 -23.35 -8.83
CA TYR A 95 -17.81 -23.22 -9.39
C TYR A 95 -18.09 -24.26 -10.48
N LEU A 96 -17.13 -24.48 -11.38
CA LEU A 96 -17.26 -25.49 -12.43
C LEU A 96 -17.30 -26.90 -11.84
N ALA A 97 -16.45 -27.21 -10.87
CA ALA A 97 -16.44 -28.51 -10.20
C ALA A 97 -17.76 -28.77 -9.46
N PHE A 98 -18.29 -27.77 -8.77
CA PHE A 98 -19.60 -27.84 -8.12
C PHE A 98 -20.73 -28.10 -9.13
N GLN A 99 -20.74 -27.39 -10.26
CA GLN A 99 -21.75 -27.60 -11.31
C GLN A 99 -21.63 -28.96 -12.01
N ALA A 100 -20.43 -29.53 -12.07
CA ALA A 100 -20.19 -30.88 -12.55
C ALA A 100 -20.62 -31.98 -11.55
N GLY A 101 -21.10 -31.61 -10.36
CA GLY A 101 -21.50 -32.56 -9.31
C GLY A 101 -20.31 -33.23 -8.62
N LEU A 102 -19.11 -32.66 -8.76
CA LEU A 102 -17.90 -33.18 -8.11
C LEU A 102 -17.88 -32.82 -6.64
N HIS A 103 -17.27 -33.70 -5.85
CA HIS A 103 -17.11 -33.50 -4.42
C HIS A 103 -15.97 -32.50 -4.18
N GLU A 104 -16.34 -31.26 -3.88
CA GLU A 104 -15.38 -30.17 -3.75
C GLU A 104 -14.55 -30.32 -2.47
N ILE A 105 -13.22 -30.32 -2.61
CA ILE A 105 -12.28 -30.46 -1.47
C ILE A 105 -12.19 -29.16 -0.67
N ASN A 106 -12.64 -28.02 -1.23
CA ASN A 106 -12.58 -26.74 -0.55
C ASN A 106 -13.42 -26.80 0.74
N PRO A 107 -12.80 -26.72 1.93
CA PRO A 107 -13.51 -26.90 3.20
C PRO A 107 -14.58 -25.83 3.41
N ILE A 108 -14.44 -24.68 2.77
CA ILE A 108 -15.41 -23.58 2.82
C ILE A 108 -16.66 -23.94 2.00
N MET A 109 -16.50 -24.61 0.85
CA MET A 109 -17.62 -25.16 0.07
C MET A 109 -18.38 -26.22 0.86
N ILE A 110 -17.66 -27.11 1.53
CA ILE A 110 -18.26 -28.14 2.39
C ILE A 110 -19.02 -27.48 3.56
N LEU A 111 -18.46 -26.44 4.17
CA LEU A 111 -19.06 -25.77 5.33
C LEU A 111 -20.28 -24.91 4.97
N LEU A 112 -20.20 -24.15 3.87
CA LEU A 112 -21.22 -23.16 3.52
C LEU A 112 -22.26 -23.68 2.52
N GLY A 113 -21.93 -24.70 1.72
CA GLY A 113 -22.83 -25.31 0.74
C GLY A 113 -23.34 -24.35 -0.34
N ASN A 114 -22.78 -23.14 -0.43
CA ASN A 114 -23.31 -22.05 -1.25
C ASN A 114 -22.18 -21.22 -1.87
N ILE A 115 -22.13 -21.24 -3.20
CA ILE A 115 -21.11 -20.56 -4.00
C ILE A 115 -21.07 -19.04 -3.73
N ILE A 116 -22.22 -18.41 -3.51
CA ILE A 116 -22.33 -16.97 -3.27
C ILE A 116 -21.67 -16.62 -1.94
N ALA A 117 -21.94 -17.41 -0.91
CA ALA A 117 -21.34 -17.24 0.41
C ALA A 117 -19.80 -17.33 0.34
N ILE A 118 -19.27 -18.16 -0.54
CA ILE A 118 -17.83 -18.39 -0.70
C ILE A 118 -17.15 -17.25 -1.43
N ILE A 119 -17.81 -16.67 -2.43
CA ILE A 119 -17.36 -15.44 -3.08
C ILE A 119 -17.21 -14.34 -2.04
N PHE A 120 -18.25 -14.08 -1.23
CA PHE A 120 -18.18 -13.05 -0.18
C PHE A 120 -17.11 -13.34 0.87
N PHE A 121 -17.00 -14.60 1.31
CA PHE A 121 -15.99 -15.02 2.28
C PHE A 121 -14.56 -14.83 1.75
N LYS A 122 -14.30 -15.19 0.49
CA LYS A 122 -13.01 -14.94 -0.17
C LYS A 122 -12.70 -13.46 -0.31
N ILE A 123 -13.68 -12.64 -0.69
CA ILE A 123 -13.52 -11.18 -0.74
C ILE A 123 -13.14 -10.65 0.64
N ALA A 124 -13.77 -11.12 1.72
CA ALA A 124 -13.43 -10.73 3.08
C ALA A 124 -12.00 -11.12 3.45
N ILE A 125 -11.58 -12.37 3.21
CA ILE A 125 -10.20 -12.83 3.44
C ILE A 125 -9.22 -11.98 2.63
N PHE A 126 -9.47 -11.80 1.34
CA PHE A 126 -8.58 -11.05 0.45
C PHE A 126 -8.43 -9.59 0.90
N SER A 127 -9.53 -8.97 1.34
CA SER A 127 -9.53 -7.60 1.89
C SER A 127 -8.72 -7.51 3.18
N VAL A 128 -8.86 -8.48 4.09
CA VAL A 128 -8.07 -8.53 5.33
C VAL A 128 -6.59 -8.72 5.02
N LEU A 129 -6.22 -9.61 4.10
CA LEU A 129 -4.84 -9.81 3.68
C LEU A 129 -4.24 -8.55 3.05
N LEU A 130 -5.03 -7.85 2.23
CA LEU A 130 -4.64 -6.59 1.62
C LEU A 130 -4.41 -5.51 2.69
N LEU A 131 -5.32 -5.40 3.66
CA LEU A 131 -5.17 -4.49 4.80
C LEU A 131 -3.95 -4.81 5.65
N ILE A 132 -3.68 -6.09 5.94
CA ILE A 132 -2.48 -6.53 6.66
C ILE A 132 -1.23 -6.12 5.88
N SER A 133 -1.17 -6.46 4.59
CA SER A 133 -0.02 -6.10 3.73
C SER A 133 0.21 -4.59 3.67
N TYR A 134 -0.88 -3.80 3.62
CA TYR A 134 -0.83 -2.35 3.64
C TYR A 134 -0.38 -1.78 4.99
N PHE A 135 -0.90 -2.30 6.11
CA PHE A 135 -0.52 -1.85 7.45
C PHE A 135 0.96 -2.13 7.74
N PHE A 136 1.50 -3.22 7.19
CA PHE A 136 2.90 -3.60 7.33
C PHE A 136 3.78 -3.17 6.14
N ILE A 137 3.39 -2.14 5.38
CA ILE A 137 4.14 -1.67 4.19
C ILE A 137 5.59 -1.28 4.51
N ASN A 138 5.86 -0.82 5.74
CA ASN A 138 7.20 -0.47 6.21
C ASN A 138 8.11 -1.70 6.39
N LYS A 139 7.55 -2.91 6.48
CA LYS A 139 8.28 -4.18 6.59
C LYS A 139 8.30 -4.88 5.24
N LYS A 140 9.34 -4.62 4.44
CA LYS A 140 9.53 -5.15 3.06
C LYS A 140 9.21 -6.64 2.89
N TRP A 141 9.56 -7.47 3.88
CA TRP A 141 9.30 -8.91 3.84
C TRP A 141 7.81 -9.25 3.92
N LEU A 142 7.07 -8.71 4.90
CA LEU A 142 5.62 -8.92 5.07
C LEU A 142 4.83 -8.33 3.90
N TYR A 143 5.28 -7.18 3.43
CA TYR A 143 4.71 -6.48 2.29
C TYR A 143 4.65 -7.34 1.02
N LEU A 144 5.73 -8.06 0.70
CA LEU A 144 5.84 -8.88 -0.51
C LEU A 144 5.38 -10.34 -0.29
N SER A 145 5.59 -10.88 0.91
CA SER A 145 5.30 -12.29 1.20
C SER A 145 3.81 -12.59 1.15
N VAL A 146 2.96 -11.68 1.63
CA VAL A 146 1.50 -11.87 1.64
C VAL A 146 0.95 -12.16 0.23
N PRO A 147 1.09 -11.27 -0.78
CA PRO A 147 0.57 -11.56 -2.11
C PRO A 147 1.24 -12.77 -2.78
N ILE A 148 2.53 -13.05 -2.51
CA ILE A 148 3.21 -14.22 -3.05
C ILE A 148 2.61 -15.52 -2.51
N ILE A 149 2.45 -15.62 -1.18
CA ILE A 149 1.86 -16.80 -0.55
C ILE A 149 0.43 -16.99 -1.03
N THR A 150 -0.36 -15.91 -1.09
CA THR A 150 -1.73 -15.97 -1.62
C THR A 150 -1.76 -16.45 -3.07
N THR A 151 -0.82 -16.02 -3.91
CA THR A 151 -0.71 -16.50 -5.30
C THR A 151 -0.41 -18.00 -5.35
N ILE A 152 0.55 -18.48 -4.56
CA ILE A 152 0.92 -19.90 -4.51
C ILE A 152 -0.26 -20.76 -4.05
N VAL A 153 -0.93 -20.36 -2.97
CA VAL A 153 -2.10 -21.07 -2.44
C VAL A 153 -3.23 -21.11 -3.48
N GLY A 154 -3.50 -19.96 -4.12
CA GLY A 154 -4.49 -19.87 -5.19
C GLY A 154 -4.17 -20.77 -6.38
N LEU A 155 -2.91 -20.81 -6.80
CA LEU A 155 -2.45 -21.63 -7.91
C LEU A 155 -2.61 -23.13 -7.62
N ILE A 156 -2.18 -23.58 -6.43
CA ILE A 156 -2.31 -24.98 -6.00
C ILE A 156 -3.79 -25.39 -5.99
N SER A 157 -4.65 -24.55 -5.40
CA SER A 157 -6.09 -24.81 -5.34
C SER A 157 -6.72 -24.89 -6.73
N THR A 158 -6.39 -23.93 -7.61
CA THR A 158 -6.86 -23.91 -9.01
C THR A 158 -6.43 -25.17 -9.76
N ILE A 159 -5.17 -25.59 -9.64
CA ILE A 159 -4.63 -26.80 -10.30
C ILE A 159 -5.36 -28.03 -9.79
N ASN A 160 -5.57 -28.17 -8.48
CA ASN A 160 -6.27 -29.31 -7.90
C ASN A 160 -7.72 -29.40 -8.39
N ASN A 161 -8.41 -28.26 -8.53
CA ASN A 161 -9.77 -28.23 -9.06
C ASN A 161 -9.81 -28.60 -10.55
N ILE A 162 -8.85 -28.09 -11.35
CA ILE A 162 -8.72 -28.46 -12.77
C ILE A 162 -8.43 -29.95 -12.92
N MET A 163 -7.54 -30.52 -12.11
CA MET A 163 -7.22 -31.94 -12.17
C MET A 163 -8.44 -32.81 -11.85
N GLN A 164 -9.27 -32.40 -10.88
CA GLN A 164 -10.53 -33.08 -10.59
C GLN A 164 -11.50 -32.98 -11.77
N LEU A 165 -11.64 -31.79 -12.37
CA LEU A 165 -12.48 -31.57 -13.54
C LEU A 165 -12.04 -32.40 -14.76
N LEU A 166 -10.74 -32.65 -14.92
CA LEU A 166 -10.22 -33.49 -16.01
C LEU A 166 -10.40 -34.99 -15.76
N GLN A 167 -10.64 -35.40 -14.52
CA GLN A 167 -10.86 -36.80 -14.12
C GLN A 167 -12.35 -37.18 -14.02
N ALA A 168 -13.24 -36.19 -14.18
CA ALA A 168 -14.69 -36.31 -14.13
C ALA A 168 -15.28 -36.70 -15.49
#